data_AF-F9ZGP5-F1
#
_entry.id   AF-F9ZGP5-F1
#
_cell.length_a   1.000
_cell.length_b   1.000
_cell.length_c   1.000
_cell.angle_alpha   90.00
_cell.angle_beta   90.00
_cell.angle_gamma   90.00
#
_symmetry.space_group_name_H-M   'P 1'
#
loop_
_entity.id
_entity.type
_entity.pdbx_description
1 polymer ?
#
loop_
_entity_poly.entity_id
_entity_poly.type
_entity_poly.pdbx_seq_one_letter_code
_entity_poly.pdbx_strand_id
1 'polypeptide(L)'
;MDKRHQDSLTNRLEDAFLNGCSHISWNELYQWYSVQKIASRTYRDLETRWQDLTDSKAGRLMKVEGRGGIFVFGENSLVLVDQNNIMDKI
;
A
#
# COMPACT_ATOMS: atom_id res chain seq x y z
N MET A 1 4.09 15.74 9.21
CA MET A 1 4.63 14.39 9.42
C MET A 1 6.06 14.53 9.92
N ASP A 2 6.37 14.00 11.10
CA ASP A 2 7.75 13.96 11.60
C ASP A 2 8.57 12.84 10.93
N LYS A 3 9.88 12.82 11.21
CA LYS A 3 10.79 11.84 10.60
C LYS A 3 10.44 10.40 10.95
N ARG A 4 10.05 10.10 12.20
CA ARG A 4 9.71 8.73 12.62
C ARG A 4 8.48 8.22 11.89
N HIS A 5 7.49 9.10 11.70
CA HIS A 5 6.30 8.78 10.92
C HIS A 5 6.64 8.54 9.45
N GLN A 6 7.54 9.33 8.86
CA GLN A 6 8.03 9.09 7.49
C GLN A 6 8.73 7.75 7.37
N ASP A 7 9.69 7.46 8.25
CA ASP A 7 10.43 6.20 8.25
C ASP A 7 9.48 5.00 8.43
N SER A 8 8.51 5.10 9.34
CA SER A 8 7.52 4.03 9.56
C SER A 8 6.59 3.82 8.37
N LEU A 9 6.17 4.88 7.68
CA LEU A 9 5.35 4.78 6.48
C LEU A 9 6.14 4.14 5.34
N THR A 10 7.39 4.57 5.15
CA THR A 10 8.31 3.97 4.18
C THR A 10 8.45 2.48 4.42
N ASN A 11 8.71 2.05 5.67
CA ASN A 11 8.81 0.64 6.03
C ASN A 11 7.54 -0.15 5.65
N ARG A 12 6.33 0.42 5.83
CA ARG A 12 5.09 -0.26 5.42
C ARG A 12 4.97 -0.44 3.91
N LEU A 13 5.42 0.55 3.14
CA LEU A 13 5.44 0.47 1.68
C LEU A 13 6.51 -0.51 1.20
N GLU A 14 7.68 -0.55 1.85
CA GLU A 14 8.73 -1.55 1.59
C GLU A 14 8.20 -2.96 1.88
N ASP A 15 7.52 -3.16 3.01
CA ASP A 15 6.87 -4.43 3.35
C ASP A 15 5.88 -4.85 2.25
N ALA A 16 5.11 -3.91 1.70
CA ALA A 16 4.16 -4.20 0.62
C ALA A 16 4.88 -4.59 -0.68
N PHE A 17 6.01 -3.94 -0.97
CA PHE A 17 6.81 -4.24 -2.15
C PHE A 17 7.52 -5.59 -2.04
N LEU A 18 8.11 -5.89 -0.88
CA LEU A 18 8.88 -7.11 -0.65
C LEU A 18 8.00 -8.34 -0.40
N ASN A 19 6.91 -8.18 0.34
CA ASN A 19 6.03 -9.29 0.73
C ASN A 19 4.74 -9.36 -0.10
N GLY A 20 4.56 -8.45 -1.06
CA GLY A 20 3.39 -8.39 -1.95
C GLY A 20 2.16 -7.71 -1.36
N CYS A 21 2.10 -7.48 -0.04
CA CYS A 21 1.02 -6.74 0.61
C CYS A 21 1.46 -6.23 1.98
N SER A 22 0.93 -5.07 2.39
CA SER A 22 1.07 -4.56 3.76
C SER A 22 -0.25 -3.98 4.25
N HIS A 23 -0.49 -4.06 5.56
CA HIS A 23 -1.66 -3.44 6.19
C HIS A 23 -1.23 -2.17 6.93
N ILE A 24 -1.93 -1.08 6.65
CA ILE A 24 -1.75 0.21 7.32
C ILE A 24 -3.07 0.55 8.02
N SER A 25 -3.03 0.68 9.35
CA SER A 25 -4.22 1.03 10.13
C SER A 25 -4.64 2.48 9.91
N TRP A 26 -5.93 2.77 10.14
CA TRP A 26 -6.44 4.14 10.12
C TRP A 26 -5.74 5.03 11.15
N ASN A 27 -5.45 4.48 12.33
CA ASN A 27 -4.77 5.21 13.40
C ASN A 27 -3.35 5.63 12.98
N GLU A 28 -2.59 4.73 12.34
CA GLU A 28 -1.28 5.06 11.76
C GLU A 28 -1.43 6.21 10.75
N LEU A 29 -2.36 6.13 9.80
CA LEU A 29 -2.57 7.20 8.81
C LEU A 29 -2.96 8.53 9.45
N TYR A 30 -3.87 8.53 10.44
CA TYR A 30 -4.27 9.74 11.14
C TYR A 30 -3.12 10.38 11.91
N GLN A 31 -2.30 9.58 12.60
CA GLN A 31 -1.15 10.06 13.35
C GLN A 31 -0.06 10.61 12.43
N TRP A 32 0.29 9.85 11.39
CA TRP A 32 1.35 10.20 10.45
C TRP A 32 1.07 11.50 9.70
N TYR A 33 -0.14 11.62 9.15
CA TYR A 33 -0.54 12.82 8.41
C TYR A 33 -1.07 13.93 9.33
N SER A 34 -1.29 13.65 10.62
CA SER A 34 -1.87 14.57 11.59
C SER A 34 -3.23 15.12 11.10
N VAL A 35 -4.08 14.22 10.61
CA VAL A 35 -5.40 14.53 10.06
C VAL A 35 -6.49 13.72 10.76
N GLN A 36 -7.69 14.28 10.83
CA GLN A 36 -8.88 13.60 11.38
C GLN A 36 -9.63 12.77 10.32
N LYS A 37 -9.36 13.02 9.03
CA LYS A 37 -9.98 12.33 7.91
C LYS A 37 -8.97 12.18 6.77
N ILE A 38 -8.94 11.01 6.15
CA ILE A 38 -8.10 10.77 4.98
C ILE A 38 -8.74 11.42 3.77
N ALA A 39 -7.98 12.28 3.08
CA ALA A 39 -8.41 12.99 1.88
C ALA A 39 -7.63 12.51 0.66
N SER A 40 -8.07 12.92 -0.54
CA SER A 40 -7.38 12.62 -1.81
C SER A 40 -5.90 13.00 -1.78
N ARG A 41 -5.53 14.08 -1.08
CA ARG A 41 -4.14 14.50 -0.90
C ARG A 41 -3.28 13.44 -0.20
N THR A 42 -3.81 12.78 0.82
CA THR A 42 -3.11 11.71 1.54
C THR A 42 -2.83 10.54 0.62
N TYR A 43 -3.82 10.13 -0.19
CA TYR A 43 -3.64 9.06 -1.15
C TYR A 43 -2.66 9.40 -2.27
N ARG A 44 -2.63 10.66 -2.73
CA ARG A 44 -1.64 11.12 -3.70
C ARG A 44 -0.22 11.08 -3.14
N ASP A 45 -0.04 11.47 -1.88
CA ASP A 45 1.27 11.39 -1.21
C ASP A 45 1.74 9.94 -1.05
N LEU A 46 0.85 9.02 -0.67
CA LEU A 46 1.14 7.59 -0.63
C LEU A 46 1.57 7.05 -2.00
N GLU A 47 0.85 7.43 -3.07
CA GLU A 47 1.19 7.04 -4.44
C GLU A 47 2.56 7.59 -4.85
N THR A 48 2.84 8.89 -4.62
CA THR A 48 4.15 9.49 -4.94
C THR A 48 5.28 8.74 -4.22
N ARG A 49 5.14 8.48 -2.92
CA ARG A 49 6.14 7.74 -2.15
C ARG A 49 6.33 6.32 -2.65
N TRP A 50 5.25 5.67 -3.07
CA TRP A 50 5.32 4.35 -3.68
C TRP A 50 6.08 4.35 -5.01
N GLN A 51 5.82 5.33 -5.87
CA GLN A 51 6.54 5.48 -7.14
C GLN A 51 8.02 5.74 -6.91
N ASP A 52 8.36 6.60 -5.94
CA ASP A 52 9.75 6.91 -5.56
C ASP A 52 10.46 5.67 -5.00
N LEU A 53 9.79 4.92 -4.10
CA LEU A 53 10.35 3.73 -3.45
C LEU A 53 10.58 2.57 -4.43
N THR A 54 9.64 2.37 -5.36
CA THR A 54 9.68 1.22 -6.28
C THR A 54 10.37 1.55 -7.60
N ASP A 55 10.83 2.78 -7.80
CA ASP A 55 11.38 3.26 -9.08
C ASP A 55 10.39 2.98 -10.24
N SER A 56 9.09 3.13 -9.95
CA SER A 56 7.96 2.79 -10.83
C SER A 56 7.88 1.34 -11.33
N LYS A 57 8.69 0.40 -10.80
CA LYS A 57 8.75 -1.00 -11.27
C LYS A 57 7.55 -1.84 -10.83
N ALA A 58 6.89 -1.45 -9.74
CA ALA A 58 5.79 -2.20 -9.14
C ALA A 58 4.40 -1.77 -9.65
N GLY A 59 4.33 -0.83 -10.60
CA GLY A 59 3.09 -0.25 -11.09
C GLY A 59 2.47 0.72 -10.09
N ARG A 60 1.15 0.96 -10.19
CA ARG A 60 0.44 1.86 -9.28
C ARG A 60 0.30 1.27 -7.87
N LEU A 61 0.17 2.14 -6.87
CA LEU A 61 -0.20 1.72 -5.52
C LEU A 61 -1.69 1.36 -5.50
N MET A 62 -1.97 0.07 -5.37
CA MET A 62 -3.32 -0.42 -5.17
C MET A 62 -3.65 -0.40 -3.68
N LYS A 63 -4.92 -0.16 -3.37
CA LYS A 63 -5.42 -0.19 -1.99
C LYS A 63 -6.81 -0.81 -1.91
N VAL A 64 -7.03 -1.59 -0.86
CA VAL A 64 -8.34 -2.15 -0.52
C VAL A 64 -8.65 -1.77 0.92
N GLU A 65 -9.80 -1.16 1.15
CA GLU A 65 -10.25 -0.87 2.51
C GLU A 65 -10.59 -2.17 3.23
N GLY A 66 -10.05 -2.32 4.43
CA GLY A 66 -10.22 -3.50 5.27
C GLY A 66 -10.66 -3.14 6.67
N ARG A 67 -10.75 -4.14 7.55
CA ARG A 67 -11.16 -3.91 8.93
C ARG A 67 -10.05 -3.17 9.70
N GLY A 68 -10.26 -1.88 9.92
CA GLY A 68 -9.37 -1.04 10.74
C GLY A 68 -8.25 -0.34 9.97
N GLY A 69 -8.24 -0.40 8.64
CA GLY A 69 -7.21 0.24 7.82
C GLY A 69 -7.36 -0.01 6.33
N ILE A 70 -6.23 0.08 5.64
CA ILE A 70 -6.08 -0.24 4.22
C ILE A 70 -5.03 -1.33 4.04
N PHE A 71 -5.30 -2.25 3.14
CA PHE A 71 -4.28 -3.12 2.56
C PHE A 71 -3.71 -2.44 1.33
N VAL A 72 -2.39 -2.38 1.21
CA VAL A 72 -1.68 -1.77 0.09
C VAL A 72 -0.76 -2.77 -0.58
N PHE A 73 -0.67 -2.70 -1.91
CA PHE A 73 0.12 -3.60 -2.74
C PHE A 73 0.37 -2.98 -4.11
N GLY A 74 1.34 -3.51 -4.86
CA GLY A 74 1.61 -3.08 -6.23
C GLY A 74 0.62 -3.66 -7.22
N GLU A 75 0.24 -2.87 -8.23
CA GLU A 75 -0.56 -3.34 -9.36
C GLU A 75 0.05 -4.59 -10.02
N ASN A 76 1.37 -4.61 -10.18
CA ASN A 76 2.08 -5.74 -10.80
C ASN A 76 2.14 -6.98 -9.89
N SER A 77 1.86 -6.86 -8.59
CA SER A 77 1.79 -8.00 -7.68
C SER A 77 0.59 -8.90 -7.95
N LEU A 78 -0.42 -8.41 -8.68
CA LEU A 78 -1.63 -9.18 -9.04
C LEU A 78 -1.41 -10.17 -10.21
N VAL A 79 -0.24 -10.18 -10.84
CA VAL A 79 0.01 -10.91 -12.10
C VAL A 79 0.30 -12.41 -11.91
N LEU A 80 0.30 -12.94 -10.68
CA LEU A 80 0.67 -14.34 -10.41
C LEU A 80 -0.47 -15.32 -10.11
N VAL A 81 -1.74 -14.88 -10.17
CA VAL A 81 -2.89 -15.80 -10.07
C VAL A 81 -3.58 -15.86 -11.42
N ASP A 82 -2.92 -16.49 -12.39
CA ASP A 82 -3.56 -16.85 -13.64
C ASP A 82 -4.69 -17.86 -13.37
N GLN A 83 -5.90 -17.53 -13.85
CA GLN A 83 -7.16 -18.21 -13.57
C GLN A 83 -7.22 -19.65 -14.10
N ASN A 84 -6.20 -20.07 -14.84
CA ASN A 84 -6.07 -21.42 -15.40
C ASN A 84 -5.83 -22.52 -14.34
N ASN A 85 -5.35 -22.18 -13.14
CA ASN A 85 -5.12 -23.18 -12.08
C ASN A 85 -6.35 -23.52 -11.24
N ILE A 86 -7.50 -22.86 -11.46
CA ILE A 86 -8.75 -23.12 -10.72
C ILE A 86 -9.66 -24.11 -11.45
N MET A 87 -9.51 -24.28 -12.78
CA MET A 87 -10.37 -25.17 -13.57
C MET A 87 -9.84 -26.62 -13.73
N ASP A 88 -8.60 -26.92 -13.33
CA ASP A 88 -8.02 -28.27 -13.46
C ASP A 88 -8.30 -29.22 -12.27
N LYS A 89 -9.21 -28.85 -11.35
CA LYS A 89 -9.55 -29.66 -10.17
C LYS A 89 -11.06 -29.81 -9.89
N ILE A 90 -11.88 -29.97 -10.93
CA ILE A 90 -13.27 -30.44 -10.78
C ILE A 90 -13.51 -31.63 -11.70
#